data_AF-A0A1G1LPQ8-F1
#
_entry.id   AF-A0A1G1LPQ8-F1
#
_cell.length_a   1.000
_cell.length_b   1.000
_cell.length_c   1.000
_cell.angle_alpha   90.00
_cell.angle_beta   90.00
_cell.angle_gamma   90.00
#
_symmetry.space_group_name_H-M   'P 1'
#
loop_
_entity.id
_entity.type
_entity.pdbx_description
1 polymer ?
#
loop_
_entity_poly.entity_id
_entity_poly.type
_entity_poly.pdbx_seq_one_letter_code
_entity_poly.pdbx_strand_id
1 'polypeptide(L)'
;MLAWPVIKRILEYCRDDDAKEFEFRFSINTNASLMTPVIAAALKEYRVEVASSLDGLRDGNDRVRQTKFGSGTFSQIVRGFEILAEAEYPIGGFAVTITEKNFCELDESIIDWASAHGMKKVRIDIDVVGMVKIPVEDVVEKILRIRRYAALHSIDVPGFWARPAENLNESTLEDHIAFCGAVRGNSICIVNNQTKGVRSG
;
A
#
# COMPACT_ATOMS: atom_id res chain seq x y z
N MET A 1 -4.04 4.54 -12.88
CA MET A 1 -3.92 4.04 -14.27
C MET A 1 -5.04 4.48 -15.20
N LEU A 2 -6.30 4.55 -14.76
CA LEU A 2 -7.42 5.00 -15.61
C LEU A 2 -7.18 6.36 -16.28
N ALA A 3 -6.48 7.28 -15.60
CA ALA A 3 -6.09 8.59 -16.13
C ALA A 3 -4.62 8.63 -16.61
N TRP A 4 -4.09 7.55 -17.19
CA TRP A 4 -2.69 7.46 -17.62
C TRP A 4 -2.22 8.63 -18.51
N PRO A 5 -2.99 9.12 -19.49
CA PRO A 5 -2.56 10.27 -20.30
C PRO A 5 -2.26 11.53 -19.47
N VAL A 6 -3.04 11.77 -18.41
CA VAL A 6 -2.83 12.90 -17.50
C VAL A 6 -1.59 12.67 -16.64
N ILE A 7 -1.44 11.46 -16.08
CA ILE A 7 -0.25 11.09 -15.28
C ILE A 7 1.03 11.28 -16.10
N LYS A 8 1.06 10.78 -17.34
CA LYS A 8 2.21 10.93 -18.24
C LYS A 8 2.53 12.40 -18.49
N ARG A 9 1.52 13.24 -18.73
CA ARG A 9 1.74 14.67 -18.96
C ARG A 9 2.32 15.39 -17.74
N ILE A 10 1.91 15.00 -16.53
CA ILE A 10 2.50 15.52 -15.28
C ILE A 10 3.98 15.11 -15.17
N LEU A 11 4.29 13.84 -15.41
CA LEU A 11 5.67 13.34 -15.36
C LEU A 11 6.58 14.05 -16.37
N GLU A 12 6.08 14.28 -17.59
CA GLU A 12 6.77 15.05 -18.63
C GLU A 12 7.00 16.50 -18.18
N TYR A 13 5.97 17.17 -17.68
CA TYR A 13 6.06 18.57 -17.24
C TYR A 13 7.06 18.77 -16.10
N CYS A 14 7.04 17.88 -15.10
CA CYS A 14 7.96 17.95 -13.97
C CYS A 14 9.41 17.58 -14.31
N ARG A 15 9.66 16.98 -15.49
CA ARG A 15 11.01 16.70 -15.99
C ARG A 15 11.51 17.78 -16.97
N ASP A 16 10.64 18.71 -17.37
CA ASP A 16 11.00 19.79 -18.28
C ASP A 16 12.07 20.69 -17.66
N ASP A 17 12.95 21.22 -18.51
CA ASP A 17 14.15 21.94 -18.13
C ASP A 17 13.85 23.27 -17.39
N ASP A 18 12.64 23.79 -17.55
CA ASP A 18 12.17 24.98 -16.84
C ASP A 18 11.79 24.70 -15.37
N ALA A 19 11.69 23.42 -14.96
CA ALA A 19 11.39 23.02 -13.58
C ALA A 19 12.65 22.68 -12.75
N LYS A 20 13.85 23.05 -13.23
CA LYS A 20 15.17 22.75 -12.63
C LYS A 20 15.39 23.21 -11.19
N GLU A 21 14.51 24.07 -10.66
CA GLU A 21 14.59 24.51 -9.27
C GLU A 21 14.14 23.44 -8.26
N PHE A 22 13.48 22.36 -8.72
CA PHE A 22 12.91 21.33 -7.84
C PHE A 22 13.38 19.92 -8.21
N GLU A 23 13.71 19.13 -7.19
CA GLU A 23 13.89 17.68 -7.32
C GLU A 23 12.56 16.98 -7.07
N PHE A 24 11.99 16.36 -8.10
CA PHE A 24 10.74 15.62 -7.98
C PHE A 24 10.98 14.15 -7.65
N ARG A 25 10.22 13.65 -6.67
CA ARG A 25 10.06 12.22 -6.40
C ARG A 25 8.60 11.85 -6.56
N PHE A 26 8.34 10.83 -7.36
CA PHE A 26 6.98 10.40 -7.68
C PHE A 26 6.68 9.08 -7.00
N SER A 27 5.45 8.95 -6.51
CA SER A 27 4.89 7.68 -6.10
C SER A 27 3.47 7.55 -6.62
N ILE A 28 3.05 6.31 -6.88
CA ILE A 28 1.69 5.99 -7.30
C ILE A 28 1.16 4.81 -6.50
N ASN A 29 -0.09 4.92 -6.05
CA ASN A 29 -0.83 3.80 -5.52
C ASN A 29 -1.77 3.25 -6.60
N THR A 30 -1.67 1.95 -6.89
CA THR A 30 -2.48 1.29 -7.91
C THR A 30 -2.82 -0.14 -7.49
N ASN A 31 -3.78 -0.78 -8.12
CA ASN A 31 -3.93 -2.23 -8.04
C ASN A 31 -3.15 -2.95 -9.16
N ALA A 32 -2.47 -2.20 -10.04
CA ALA A 32 -1.77 -2.71 -11.23
C ALA A 32 -2.65 -3.47 -12.26
N SER A 33 -3.97 -3.56 -12.09
CA SER A 33 -4.85 -4.35 -12.98
C SER A 33 -4.95 -3.80 -14.42
N LEU A 34 -4.46 -2.58 -14.64
CA LEU A 34 -4.40 -1.91 -15.95
C LEU A 34 -2.96 -1.63 -16.37
N MET A 35 -1.98 -2.30 -15.78
CA MET A 35 -0.58 -2.14 -16.16
C MET A 35 -0.37 -2.67 -17.58
N THR A 36 0.44 -1.96 -18.36
CA THR A 36 0.88 -2.38 -19.70
C THR A 36 2.39 -2.18 -19.81
N PRO A 37 3.09 -2.82 -20.76
CA PRO A 37 4.52 -2.62 -20.94
C PRO A 37 4.91 -1.15 -21.16
N VAL A 38 4.07 -0.38 -21.88
CA VAL A 38 4.27 1.05 -22.11
C VAL A 38 4.21 1.84 -20.80
N ILE A 39 3.26 1.50 -19.93
CA ILE A 39 3.11 2.16 -18.64
C ILE A 39 4.28 1.79 -17.73
N ALA A 40 4.65 0.51 -17.64
CA ALA A 40 5.76 0.03 -16.83
C ALA A 40 7.10 0.67 -17.25
N ALA A 41 7.36 0.77 -18.55
CA ALA A 41 8.55 1.43 -19.09
C ALA A 41 8.62 2.91 -18.67
N ALA A 42 7.50 3.63 -18.76
CA ALA A 42 7.44 5.02 -18.30
C ALA A 42 7.64 5.14 -16.78
N LEU A 43 6.99 4.31 -15.97
CA LEU A 43 7.20 4.34 -14.51
C LEU A 43 8.66 4.11 -14.13
N LYS A 44 9.35 3.17 -14.81
CA LYS A 44 10.80 2.94 -14.66
C LYS A 44 11.60 4.18 -15.06
N GLU A 45 11.30 4.75 -16.23
CA GLU A 45 12.02 5.91 -16.78
C GLU A 45 11.97 7.12 -15.83
N TYR A 46 10.79 7.41 -15.27
CA TYR A 46 10.58 8.50 -14.32
C TYR A 46 10.83 8.11 -12.86
N ARG A 47 11.32 6.88 -12.61
CA ARG A 47 11.60 6.34 -11.27
C ARG A 47 10.43 6.50 -10.29
N VAL A 48 9.21 6.24 -10.75
CA VAL A 48 7.99 6.36 -9.96
C VAL A 48 7.87 5.18 -9.00
N GLU A 49 7.90 5.44 -7.69
CA GLU A 49 7.68 4.40 -6.69
C GLU A 49 6.25 3.83 -6.82
N VAL A 50 6.13 2.52 -7.02
CA VAL A 50 4.84 1.85 -7.19
C VAL A 50 4.45 1.15 -5.89
N ALA A 51 3.44 1.69 -5.22
CA ALA A 51 2.72 0.98 -4.17
C ALA A 51 1.54 0.24 -4.81
N SER A 52 1.40 -1.05 -4.49
CA SER A 52 0.25 -1.83 -4.97
C SER A 52 -0.53 -2.52 -3.87
N SER A 53 -1.74 -2.96 -4.22
CA SER A 53 -2.64 -3.70 -3.35
C SER A 53 -3.06 -5.04 -3.96
N LEU A 54 -3.15 -6.05 -3.08
CA LEU A 54 -3.57 -7.41 -3.38
C LEU A 54 -4.21 -7.95 -2.09
N ASP A 55 -5.53 -8.09 -2.03
CA ASP A 55 -6.26 -8.33 -0.77
C ASP A 55 -6.33 -9.82 -0.37
N GLY A 56 -5.26 -10.56 -0.65
CA GLY A 56 -5.14 -12.00 -0.47
C GLY A 56 -4.78 -12.71 -1.77
N LEU A 57 -4.64 -14.04 -1.70
CA LEU A 57 -4.57 -14.86 -2.90
C LEU A 57 -5.93 -14.86 -3.63
N ARG A 58 -6.06 -15.64 -4.71
CA ARG A 58 -7.21 -15.59 -5.62
C ARG A 58 -8.56 -15.46 -4.91
N ASP A 59 -8.87 -16.39 -4.00
CA ASP A 59 -10.18 -16.42 -3.33
C ASP A 59 -10.38 -15.22 -2.39
N GLY A 60 -9.36 -14.84 -1.62
CA GLY A 60 -9.43 -13.66 -0.76
C GLY A 60 -9.58 -12.36 -1.55
N ASN A 61 -8.74 -12.15 -2.55
CA ASN A 61 -8.77 -10.94 -3.36
C ASN A 61 -10.07 -10.83 -4.15
N ASP A 62 -10.53 -11.88 -4.82
CA ASP A 62 -11.68 -11.81 -5.73
C ASP A 62 -13.03 -11.68 -4.99
N ARG A 63 -13.07 -11.97 -3.69
CA ARG A 63 -14.20 -11.65 -2.81
C ARG A 63 -14.30 -10.17 -2.46
N VAL A 64 -13.18 -9.44 -2.47
CA VAL A 64 -13.11 -8.01 -2.10
C VAL A 64 -13.05 -7.12 -3.32
N ARG A 65 -12.17 -7.46 -4.27
CA ARG A 65 -11.86 -6.68 -5.46
C ARG A 65 -12.49 -7.30 -6.68
N GLN A 66 -13.70 -6.84 -6.97
CA GLN A 66 -14.44 -7.22 -8.17
C GLN A 66 -14.46 -6.08 -9.18
N THR A 67 -14.48 -6.44 -10.46
CA THR A 67 -14.81 -5.50 -11.54
C THR A 67 -16.24 -4.99 -11.39
N LYS A 68 -16.62 -3.98 -12.17
CA LYS A 68 -18.01 -3.48 -12.24
C LYS A 68 -19.03 -4.58 -12.60
N PHE A 69 -18.58 -5.66 -13.24
CA PHE A 69 -19.41 -6.81 -13.64
C PHE A 69 -19.34 -7.97 -12.64
N GLY A 70 -18.70 -7.79 -11.48
CA GLY A 70 -18.61 -8.81 -10.43
C GLY A 70 -17.48 -9.83 -10.59
N SER A 71 -16.76 -9.83 -11.72
CA SER A 71 -15.61 -10.74 -11.92
C SER A 71 -14.43 -10.37 -11.03
N GLY A 72 -13.69 -11.37 -10.56
CA GLY A 72 -12.45 -11.20 -9.80
C GLY A 72 -11.36 -10.43 -10.54
N THR A 73 -10.42 -9.85 -9.79
CA THR A 73 -9.33 -9.01 -10.32
C THR A 73 -7.94 -9.59 -10.09
N PHE A 74 -7.81 -10.69 -9.33
CA PHE A 74 -6.54 -11.27 -8.91
C PHE A 74 -5.58 -11.49 -10.09
N SER A 75 -6.07 -12.15 -11.14
CA SER A 75 -5.23 -12.47 -12.31
C SER A 75 -4.77 -11.21 -13.07
N GLN A 76 -5.58 -10.15 -13.11
CA GLN A 76 -5.20 -8.90 -13.75
C GLN A 76 -4.14 -8.15 -12.92
N ILE A 77 -4.29 -8.16 -11.59
CA ILE A 77 -3.35 -7.56 -10.64
C ILE A 77 -1.99 -8.27 -10.74
N VAL A 78 -1.98 -9.59 -10.63
CA VAL A 78 -0.75 -10.41 -10.73
C VAL A 78 -0.09 -10.22 -12.09
N ARG A 79 -0.85 -10.21 -13.19
CA ARG A 79 -0.31 -9.90 -14.51
C ARG A 79 0.35 -8.51 -14.55
N GLY A 80 -0.22 -7.54 -13.83
CA GLY A 80 0.39 -6.22 -13.70
C GLY A 80 1.72 -6.23 -12.94
N PHE A 81 1.89 -7.10 -11.95
CA PHE A 81 3.16 -7.29 -11.26
C PHE A 81 4.20 -7.97 -12.16
N GLU A 82 3.78 -8.97 -12.92
CA GLU A 82 4.63 -9.61 -13.93
C GLU A 82 5.12 -8.61 -14.97
N ILE A 83 4.25 -7.74 -15.50
CA ILE A 83 4.64 -6.71 -16.49
C ILE A 83 5.68 -5.74 -15.91
N LEU A 84 5.55 -5.37 -14.63
CA LEU A 84 6.55 -4.55 -13.94
C LEU A 84 7.88 -5.30 -13.79
N ALA A 85 7.85 -6.58 -13.43
CA ALA A 85 9.03 -7.41 -13.33
C ALA A 85 9.72 -7.64 -14.70
N GLU A 86 8.94 -7.90 -15.75
CA GLU A 86 9.38 -8.01 -17.16
C GLU A 86 10.06 -6.72 -17.65
N ALA A 87 9.65 -5.55 -17.14
CA ALA A 87 10.30 -4.27 -17.40
C ALA A 87 11.56 -4.02 -16.53
N GLU A 88 11.97 -4.97 -15.69
CA GLU A 88 13.01 -4.85 -14.66
C GLU A 88 12.73 -3.72 -13.66
N TYR A 89 11.45 -3.53 -13.34
CA TYR A 89 11.00 -2.56 -12.33
C TYR A 89 9.96 -3.18 -11.37
N PRO A 90 10.29 -4.31 -10.73
CA PRO A 90 9.35 -5.04 -9.88
C PRO A 90 9.00 -4.23 -8.61
N ILE A 91 7.79 -4.46 -8.09
CA ILE A 91 7.40 -3.94 -6.77
C ILE A 91 8.09 -4.72 -5.66
N GLY A 92 8.49 -4.03 -4.58
CA GLY A 92 9.08 -4.66 -3.40
C GLY A 92 8.06 -5.31 -2.45
N GLY A 93 6.76 -5.14 -2.71
CA GLY A 93 5.69 -5.57 -1.82
C GLY A 93 4.32 -5.04 -2.19
N PHE A 94 3.30 -5.45 -1.44
CA PHE A 94 1.91 -5.00 -1.62
C PHE A 94 1.21 -4.80 -0.28
N ALA A 95 0.05 -4.15 -0.33
CA ALA A 95 -0.86 -3.97 0.80
C ALA A 95 -2.08 -4.88 0.68
N VAL A 96 -2.44 -5.51 1.79
CA VAL A 96 -3.65 -6.31 2.02
C VAL A 96 -4.56 -5.50 2.95
N THR A 97 -5.83 -5.36 2.58
CA THR A 97 -6.87 -4.89 3.51
C THR A 97 -7.75 -6.06 3.95
N ILE A 98 -7.75 -6.35 5.25
CA ILE A 98 -8.61 -7.35 5.88
C ILE A 98 -10.02 -6.78 5.99
N THR A 99 -10.97 -7.57 5.51
CA THR A 99 -12.41 -7.36 5.59
C THR A 99 -13.07 -8.67 6.03
N GLU A 100 -14.36 -8.64 6.37
CA GLU A 100 -15.14 -9.86 6.62
C GLU A 100 -15.10 -10.85 5.45
N LYS A 101 -14.95 -10.34 4.22
CA LYS A 101 -15.05 -11.14 3.01
C LYS A 101 -13.81 -11.99 2.74
N ASN A 102 -12.63 -11.53 3.14
CA ASN A 102 -11.36 -12.22 2.86
C ASN A 102 -10.64 -12.72 4.11
N PHE A 103 -11.14 -12.44 5.31
CA PHE A 103 -10.50 -12.84 6.56
C PHE A 103 -10.21 -14.34 6.64
N CYS A 104 -11.18 -15.18 6.24
CA CYS A 104 -11.03 -16.63 6.27
C CYS A 104 -9.98 -17.14 5.26
N GLU A 105 -9.81 -16.43 4.14
CA GLU A 105 -8.93 -16.82 3.04
C GLU A 105 -7.50 -16.25 3.18
N LEU A 106 -7.24 -15.48 4.25
CA LEU A 106 -5.93 -14.92 4.54
C LEU A 106 -5.19 -15.78 5.56
N ASP A 107 -4.07 -16.35 5.15
CA ASP A 107 -3.15 -17.12 5.97
C ASP A 107 -1.70 -16.89 5.53
N GLU A 108 -0.76 -17.69 6.02
CA GLU A 108 0.67 -17.58 5.73
C GLU A 108 1.03 -17.79 4.25
N SER A 109 0.16 -18.40 3.44
CA SER A 109 0.43 -18.60 2.02
C SER A 109 0.64 -17.29 1.25
N ILE A 110 0.11 -16.17 1.75
CA ILE A 110 0.37 -14.84 1.18
C ILE A 110 1.85 -14.42 1.31
N ILE A 111 2.52 -14.89 2.35
CA ILE A 111 3.94 -14.65 2.61
C ILE A 111 4.78 -15.55 1.72
N ASP A 112 4.42 -16.83 1.58
CA ASP A 112 5.08 -17.74 0.64
C ASP A 112 5.02 -17.20 -0.79
N TRP A 113 3.84 -16.72 -1.18
CA TRP A 113 3.64 -16.10 -2.47
C TRP A 113 4.51 -14.85 -2.64
N ALA A 114 4.54 -13.94 -1.66
CA ALA A 114 5.40 -12.76 -1.69
C ALA A 114 6.89 -13.13 -1.80
N SER A 115 7.34 -14.12 -1.02
CA SER A 115 8.72 -14.63 -1.02
C SER A 115 9.12 -15.19 -2.38
N ALA A 116 8.25 -16.00 -2.99
CA ALA A 116 8.47 -16.58 -4.32
C ALA A 116 8.58 -15.52 -5.42
N HIS A 117 7.99 -14.33 -5.22
CA HIS A 117 8.07 -13.20 -6.14
C HIS A 117 9.16 -12.18 -5.76
N GLY A 118 10.05 -12.53 -4.83
CA GLY A 118 11.17 -11.68 -4.41
C GLY A 118 10.77 -10.43 -3.61
N MET A 119 9.53 -10.37 -3.12
CA MET A 119 9.02 -9.25 -2.35
C MET A 119 9.50 -9.34 -0.90
N LYS A 120 9.72 -8.19 -0.28
CA LYS A 120 10.23 -8.06 1.10
C LYS A 120 9.24 -7.44 2.06
N LYS A 121 8.06 -7.04 1.58
CA LYS A 121 7.06 -6.33 2.38
C LYS A 121 5.64 -6.76 2.03
N VAL A 122 4.86 -7.13 3.04
CA VAL A 122 3.42 -7.35 2.91
C VAL A 122 2.73 -6.51 3.97
N ARG A 123 2.23 -5.34 3.60
CA ARG A 123 1.52 -4.47 4.54
C ARG A 123 0.12 -5.03 4.78
N ILE A 124 -0.27 -5.22 6.02
CA ILE A 124 -1.61 -5.74 6.37
C ILE A 124 -2.32 -4.72 7.25
N ASP A 125 -3.46 -4.23 6.79
CA ASP A 125 -4.35 -3.39 7.60
C ASP A 125 -5.74 -3.98 7.67
N ILE A 126 -6.52 -3.49 8.64
CA ILE A 126 -7.91 -3.83 8.83
C ILE A 126 -8.73 -2.69 8.24
N ASP A 127 -9.81 -3.00 7.53
CA ASP A 127 -10.79 -2.00 7.15
C ASP A 127 -11.43 -1.42 8.41
N VAL A 128 -11.07 -0.18 8.74
CA VAL A 128 -11.58 0.57 9.91
C VAL A 128 -12.87 1.32 9.61
N VAL A 129 -13.27 1.41 8.34
CA VAL A 129 -14.47 2.13 7.91
C VAL A 129 -15.66 1.18 7.86
N GLY A 130 -15.45 -0.04 7.36
CA GLY A 130 -16.39 -1.13 7.57
C GLY A 130 -16.45 -1.49 9.05
N MET A 131 -17.64 -1.55 9.65
CA MET A 131 -17.80 -2.20 10.96
C MET A 131 -17.49 -3.69 10.78
N VAL A 132 -16.24 -4.07 11.00
CA VAL A 132 -15.81 -5.46 10.97
C VAL A 132 -16.44 -6.19 12.15
N LYS A 133 -17.32 -7.16 11.88
CA LYS A 133 -17.91 -8.06 12.90
C LYS A 133 -16.99 -9.19 13.33
N ILE A 134 -15.75 -9.19 12.84
CA ILE A 134 -14.73 -10.14 13.26
C ILE A 134 -14.30 -9.75 14.68
N PRO A 135 -14.29 -10.69 15.64
CA PRO A 135 -13.73 -10.45 16.96
C PRO A 135 -12.29 -9.90 16.86
N VAL A 136 -11.97 -8.91 17.69
CA VAL A 136 -10.65 -8.25 17.65
C VAL A 136 -9.54 -9.26 17.95
N GLU A 137 -9.81 -10.18 18.86
CA GLU A 137 -8.91 -11.26 19.27
C GLU A 137 -8.50 -12.13 18.07
N ASP A 138 -9.46 -12.52 17.23
CA ASP A 138 -9.21 -13.33 16.04
C ASP A 138 -8.34 -12.59 15.03
N VAL A 139 -8.58 -11.28 14.86
CA VAL A 139 -7.78 -10.44 13.96
C VAL A 139 -6.35 -10.30 14.46
N VAL A 140 -6.18 -10.04 15.76
CA VAL A 140 -4.86 -9.94 16.40
C VAL A 140 -4.11 -11.26 16.28
N GLU A 141 -4.74 -12.38 16.60
CA GLU A 141 -4.12 -13.71 16.51
C GLU A 141 -3.63 -14.00 15.09
N LYS A 142 -4.50 -13.78 14.09
CA LYS A 142 -4.16 -14.02 12.68
C LYS A 142 -3.01 -13.13 12.20
N ILE A 143 -3.08 -11.83 12.47
CA ILE A 143 -2.03 -10.88 12.07
C ILE A 143 -0.69 -11.22 12.73
N LEU A 144 -0.68 -11.52 14.03
CA LEU A 144 0.55 -11.88 14.73
C LEU A 144 1.11 -13.24 14.27
N ARG A 145 0.25 -14.20 13.95
CA ARG A 145 0.63 -15.48 13.35
C ARG A 145 1.34 -15.26 12.01
N ILE A 146 0.74 -14.47 11.12
CA ILE A 146 1.34 -14.12 9.81
C ILE A 146 2.65 -13.35 9.99
N ARG A 147 2.70 -12.36 10.89
CA ARG A 147 3.93 -11.57 11.15
C ARG A 147 5.08 -12.44 11.66
N ARG A 148 4.81 -13.37 12.59
CA ARG A 148 5.83 -14.33 13.09
C ARG A 148 6.34 -15.22 11.96
N TYR A 149 5.45 -15.74 11.13
CA TYR A 149 5.84 -16.54 9.98
C TYR A 149 6.69 -15.74 8.99
N ALA A 150 6.28 -14.52 8.65
CA ALA A 150 7.01 -13.65 7.74
C ALA A 150 8.43 -13.29 8.21
N ALA A 151 8.62 -13.13 9.52
CA ALA A 151 9.95 -12.92 10.09
C ALA A 151 10.93 -14.07 9.76
N LEU A 152 10.45 -15.32 9.76
CA LEU A 152 11.25 -16.49 9.38
C LEU A 152 11.64 -16.47 7.89
N HIS A 153 10.86 -15.77 7.05
CA HIS A 153 11.09 -15.63 5.61
C HIS A 153 11.75 -14.31 5.22
N SER A 154 12.23 -13.52 6.20
CA SER A 154 12.82 -12.19 5.98
C SER A 154 11.88 -11.23 5.20
N ILE A 155 10.58 -11.30 5.50
CA ILE A 155 9.54 -10.42 4.96
C ILE A 155 8.97 -9.58 6.11
N ASP A 156 8.92 -8.26 5.90
CA ASP A 156 8.31 -7.33 6.84
C ASP A 156 6.78 -7.29 6.66
N VAL A 157 6.05 -7.32 7.79
CA VAL A 157 4.59 -7.25 7.82
C VAL A 157 4.15 -6.07 8.69
N PRO A 158 4.22 -4.84 8.17
CA PRO A 158 3.78 -3.66 8.88
C PRO A 158 2.28 -3.43 8.68
N GLY A 159 1.73 -2.54 9.50
CA GLY A 159 0.37 -2.02 9.37
C GLY A 159 0.18 -0.85 10.32
N PHE A 160 -0.99 -0.20 10.27
CA PHE A 160 -1.31 0.88 11.19
C PHE A 160 -1.29 0.44 12.67
N TRP A 161 -1.48 -0.85 12.92
CA TRP A 161 -1.45 -1.49 14.25
C TRP A 161 -0.03 -1.77 14.77
N ALA A 162 1.00 -1.81 13.92
CA ALA A 162 2.32 -2.29 14.31
C ALA A 162 3.01 -1.36 15.33
N ARG A 163 3.06 -0.05 15.05
CA ARG A 163 3.65 0.93 15.97
C ARG A 163 2.92 1.03 17.32
N PRO A 164 1.58 1.13 17.37
CA PRO A 164 0.87 1.05 18.65
C PRO A 164 1.19 -0.21 19.45
N ALA A 165 1.27 -1.38 18.79
CA ALA A 165 1.61 -2.63 19.45
C ALA A 165 3.04 -2.65 20.01
N GLU A 166 4.01 -2.12 19.27
CA GLU A 166 5.40 -1.94 19.72
C GLU A 166 5.47 -1.00 20.93
N ASN A 167 4.80 0.15 20.85
CA ASN A 167 4.73 1.14 21.94
C ASN A 167 4.13 0.59 23.24
N LEU A 168 3.25 -0.42 23.17
CA LEU A 168 2.65 -1.04 24.35
C LEU A 168 3.58 -2.06 25.02
N ASN A 169 4.54 -2.61 24.28
CA ASN A 169 5.42 -3.68 24.74
C ASN A 169 6.82 -3.18 25.14
N GLU A 170 7.21 -1.96 24.75
CA GLU A 170 8.49 -1.34 25.12
C GLU A 170 8.34 -0.39 26.32
N SER A 171 9.34 -0.37 27.21
CA SER A 171 9.34 0.56 28.33
C SER A 171 9.48 2.00 27.81
N THR A 172 8.61 2.90 28.27
CA THR A 172 8.56 4.32 27.87
C THR A 172 9.84 5.12 28.18
N LEU A 173 10.85 4.49 28.77
CA LEU A 173 12.07 5.13 29.27
C LEU A 173 13.29 4.93 28.38
N GLU A 174 13.28 4.00 27.41
CA GLU A 174 14.50 3.67 26.65
C GLU A 174 14.51 4.09 25.18
N ASP A 175 13.37 4.28 24.50
CA ASP A 175 13.39 4.77 23.11
C ASP A 175 12.17 5.62 22.74
N HIS A 176 12.42 6.76 22.07
CA HIS A 176 11.39 7.69 21.61
C HIS A 176 10.60 7.13 20.40
N ILE A 177 9.63 6.25 20.66
CA ILE A 177 8.73 5.72 19.61
C ILE A 177 7.45 6.54 19.52
N ALA A 178 7.46 7.52 18.61
CA ALA A 178 6.32 8.39 18.33
C ALA A 178 5.51 7.92 17.11
N PHE A 179 4.18 8.04 17.20
CA PHE A 179 3.22 7.70 16.14
C PHE A 179 3.37 8.61 14.89
N CYS A 180 3.86 9.85 15.06
CA CYS A 180 3.89 10.88 14.02
C CYS A 180 5.29 11.55 13.92
N GLY A 181 5.77 11.78 12.69
CA GLY A 181 7.03 12.51 12.42
C GLY A 181 7.04 13.95 12.93
N ALA A 182 5.87 14.56 13.13
CA ALA A 182 5.73 15.89 13.71
C ALA A 182 6.15 15.93 15.19
N VAL A 183 5.96 14.84 15.92
CA VAL A 183 6.43 14.71 17.31
C VAL A 183 7.95 14.56 17.37
N ARG A 184 8.57 14.01 16.30
CA ARG A 184 10.03 13.97 16.12
C ARG A 184 10.63 15.26 15.54
N GLY A 185 9.82 16.28 15.23
CA GLY A 185 10.27 17.55 14.65
C GLY A 185 10.69 17.48 13.17
N ASN A 186 10.51 16.33 12.49
CA ASN A 186 10.99 16.10 11.13
C ASN A 186 9.92 16.33 10.05
N SER A 187 8.70 16.73 10.43
CA SER A 187 7.62 17.02 9.48
C SER A 187 6.67 18.05 10.06
N ILE A 188 6.29 19.06 9.28
CA ILE A 188 5.25 20.03 9.63
C ILE A 188 4.06 19.85 8.67
N CYS A 189 2.86 19.69 9.22
CA CYS A 189 1.62 19.71 8.44
C CYS A 189 0.97 21.09 8.60
N ILE A 190 0.88 21.86 7.52
CA ILE A 190 0.18 23.14 7.50
C ILE A 190 -1.18 22.92 6.86
N VAL A 191 -2.25 23.13 7.63
CA VAL A 191 -3.63 23.11 7.12
C VAL A 191 -4.08 24.55 6.95
N ASN A 192 -4.32 24.98 5.71
CA ASN A 192 -4.78 26.34 5.43
C ASN A 192 -6.28 26.44 5.69
N ASN A 193 -6.67 27.00 6.84
CA ASN A 193 -8.06 27.19 7.22
C ASN A 193 -8.57 28.55 6.72
N GLN A 194 -8.74 28.70 5.40
CA GLN A 194 -9.43 29.85 4.82
C GLN A 194 -10.76 29.45 4.20
N THR A 195 -11.79 29.34 5.05
CA THR A 195 -13.17 29.75 4.73
C THR A 195 -13.99 29.84 6.02
N LYS A 196 -13.89 30.96 6.73
CA LYS A 196 -15.01 31.51 7.50
C LYS A 196 -15.05 33.01 7.28
N GLY A 197 -15.93 33.45 6.38
CA GLY A 197 -16.21 34.86 6.22
C GLY A 197 -17.06 35.19 4.99
N VAL A 198 -18.39 35.05 5.10
CA VAL A 198 -19.38 35.95 4.46
C VAL A 198 -20.62 35.95 5.36
N ARG A 199 -20.71 36.92 6.29
CA ARG A 199 -21.53 38.16 6.29
C ARG A 199 -23.00 37.95 6.64
N SER A 200 -23.34 38.39 7.84
CA SER A 200 -24.64 38.94 8.23
C SER A 200 -24.98 40.17 7.38
N GLY A 201 -26.16 40.16 6.78
CA GLY A 201 -26.84 41.27 6.12
C GLY A 201 -28.30 40.90 5.99
#